data_AF-A0A521PX06-F1
#
_entry.id   AF-A0A521PX06-F1
#
_cell.length_a   1.000
_cell.length_b   1.000
_cell.length_c   1.000
_cell.angle_alpha   90.00
_cell.angle_beta   90.00
_cell.angle_gamma   90.00
#
_symmetry.space_group_name_H-M   'P 1'
#
loop_
_entity.id
_entity.type
_entity.pdbx_description
1 polymer ?
#
loop_
_entity_poly.entity_id
_entity_poly.type
_entity_poly.pdbx_seq_one_letter_code
_entity_poly.pdbx_strand_id
1 'polypeptide(L)'
;MNIDSIAKRNHIIDTHHHIIRDLRRVEPIISKLAAASDPAWREWEKERSQTVKKIEPLVQEYWDWVPAVKLSRCPFCQKDLARLFDPVDLRGFWWMDRTQRPRPEPAPCPHFCLLLGSVNLNGLPAQGGVFESRLGPDVPFVIPRLLEWPTMTAVVSLVPLRWGYNAYPVAYFSRVPPKERSLTQGWAQKEYQFILEDGRGGWDIVDDVYDYNLEAWIKRGKLRWFHENTLSPQNAPPGDYPFRDIKGKAMPQVLIDNELRYVYSP
;
A
#
# COMPACT_ATOMS: atom_id res chain seq x y z
N MET A 1 0.70 20.61 -1.16
CA MET A 1 0.47 20.34 0.28
C MET A 1 1.30 21.33 1.08
N ASN A 2 0.72 22.03 2.08
CA ASN A 2 1.47 23.04 2.84
C ASN A 2 2.27 22.40 4.00
N ILE A 3 3.24 23.14 4.55
CA ILE A 3 4.14 22.65 5.61
C ILE A 3 3.37 22.34 6.90
N ASP A 4 2.43 23.20 7.29
CA ASP A 4 1.65 23.07 8.53
C ASP A 4 0.82 21.78 8.56
N SER A 5 0.22 21.43 7.42
CA SER A 5 -0.52 20.19 7.24
C SER A 5 0.36 18.95 7.46
N ILE A 6 1.63 18.99 7.02
CA ILE A 6 2.55 17.87 7.20
C ILE A 6 3.06 17.79 8.65
N ALA A 7 3.33 18.94 9.29
CA ALA A 7 3.69 18.99 10.69
C ALA A 7 2.59 18.37 11.58
N LYS A 8 1.33 18.72 11.30
CA LYS A 8 0.15 18.14 11.96
C LYS A 8 0.10 16.62 11.80
N ARG A 9 0.24 16.12 10.56
CA ARG A 9 0.30 14.67 10.29
C ARG A 9 1.42 13.96 11.05
N ASN A 10 2.62 14.54 11.08
CA ASN A 10 3.74 13.96 11.81
C ASN A 10 3.45 13.89 13.32
N HIS A 11 2.88 14.96 13.90
CA HIS A 11 2.50 14.97 15.30
C HIS A 11 1.49 13.86 15.66
N ILE A 12 0.49 13.63 14.81
CA ILE A 12 -0.50 12.55 14.97
C ILE A 12 0.21 11.18 15.02
N ILE A 13 1.10 10.92 14.06
CA ILE A 13 1.83 9.66 13.95
C ILE A 13 2.78 9.45 15.12
N ASP A 14 3.53 10.48 15.51
CA ASP A 14 4.50 10.38 16.60
C ASP A 14 3.79 10.15 17.94
N THR A 15 2.66 10.82 18.17
CA THR A 15 1.81 10.61 19.36
C THR A 15 1.25 9.19 19.39
N HIS A 16 0.71 8.71 18.27
CA HIS A 16 0.22 7.34 18.15
C HIS A 16 1.33 6.31 18.40
N HIS A 17 2.50 6.49 17.79
CA HIS A 17 3.63 5.60 17.95
C HIS A 17 4.14 5.56 19.38
N HIS A 18 4.18 6.71 20.07
CA HIS A 18 4.54 6.76 21.48
C HIS A 18 3.59 5.92 22.34
N ILE A 19 2.27 6.12 22.20
CA ILE A 19 1.25 5.37 22.94
C ILE A 19 1.37 3.86 22.68
N ILE A 20 1.54 3.46 21.42
CA ILE A 20 1.66 2.04 21.05
C ILE A 20 2.94 1.40 21.62
N ARG A 21 4.07 2.12 21.63
CA ARG A 21 5.31 1.61 22.24
C ARG A 21 5.13 1.37 23.73
N ASP A 22 4.46 2.28 24.43
CA ASP A 22 4.19 2.14 25.86
C ASP A 22 3.29 0.93 26.14
N LEU A 23 2.25 0.73 25.35
CA LEU A 23 1.37 -0.45 25.45
C LEU A 23 2.12 -1.76 25.18
N ARG A 24 2.97 -1.82 24.14
CA ARG A 24 3.77 -3.02 23.82
C ARG A 24 4.81 -3.34 24.89
N ARG A 25 5.38 -2.32 25.54
CA ARG A 25 6.40 -2.52 26.60
C ARG A 25 5.84 -3.34 27.78
N VAL A 26 4.56 -3.17 28.10
CA VAL A 26 3.92 -3.83 29.24
C VAL A 26 3.21 -5.14 28.88
N GLU A 27 2.92 -5.39 27.59
CA GLU A 27 2.18 -6.57 27.12
C GLU A 27 2.74 -7.93 27.60
N PRO A 28 4.06 -8.18 27.62
CA PRO A 28 4.60 -9.45 28.13
C PRO A 28 4.34 -9.67 29.63
N ILE A 29 4.34 -8.58 30.41
CA ILE A 29 4.07 -8.63 31.86
C ILE A 29 2.60 -8.98 32.07
N ILE A 30 1.70 -8.30 31.35
CA ILE A 30 0.27 -8.52 31.47
C ILE A 30 -0.14 -9.92 31.01
N SER A 31 0.46 -10.43 29.95
CA SER A 31 0.21 -11.80 29.49
C SER A 31 0.48 -12.83 30.58
N LYS A 32 1.53 -12.62 31.40
CA LYS A 32 1.82 -13.47 32.56
C LYS A 32 0.79 -13.32 33.68
N LEU A 33 0.35 -12.09 33.99
CA LEU A 33 -0.68 -11.82 35.00
C LEU A 33 -2.03 -12.43 34.62
N ALA A 34 -2.41 -12.33 33.34
CA ALA A 34 -3.63 -12.94 32.82
C ALA A 34 -3.60 -14.48 32.95
N ALA A 35 -2.49 -15.11 32.60
CA ALA A 35 -2.30 -16.55 32.77
C ALA A 35 -2.39 -16.99 34.24
N ALA A 36 -1.95 -16.14 35.17
CA ALA A 36 -2.06 -16.36 36.61
C ALA A 36 -3.44 -16.01 37.22
N SER A 37 -4.38 -15.51 36.41
CA SER A 37 -5.68 -14.98 36.87
C SER A 37 -5.56 -13.84 37.90
N ASP A 38 -4.47 -13.07 37.85
CA ASP A 38 -4.20 -11.98 38.79
C ASP A 38 -5.14 -10.78 38.52
N PRO A 39 -5.93 -10.28 39.50
CA PRO A 39 -6.83 -9.14 39.31
C PRO A 39 -6.22 -7.90 38.66
N ALA A 40 -4.90 -7.68 38.78
CA ALA A 40 -4.18 -6.58 38.14
C ALA A 40 -4.32 -6.58 36.60
N TRP A 41 -4.52 -7.74 35.97
CA TRP A 41 -4.73 -7.80 34.52
C TRP A 41 -6.02 -7.08 34.08
N ARG A 42 -7.08 -7.14 34.90
CA ARG A 42 -8.37 -6.49 34.60
C ARG A 42 -8.28 -4.97 34.69
N GLU A 43 -7.50 -4.47 35.66
CA GLU A 43 -7.30 -3.03 35.79
C GLU A 43 -6.49 -2.49 34.60
N TRP A 44 -5.44 -3.20 34.20
CA TRP A 44 -4.71 -2.88 32.98
C TRP A 44 -5.59 -2.94 31.73
N GLU A 45 -6.50 -3.91 31.63
CA GLU A 45 -7.39 -3.99 30.46
C GLU A 45 -8.30 -2.75 30.35
N LYS A 46 -8.78 -2.22 31.48
CA LYS A 46 -9.51 -0.94 31.50
C LYS A 46 -8.63 0.21 31.06
N GLU A 47 -7.42 0.34 31.60
CA GLU A 47 -6.47 1.40 31.24
C GLU A 47 -6.09 1.33 29.75
N ARG A 48 -5.84 0.12 29.23
CA ARG A 48 -5.61 -0.14 27.81
C ARG A 48 -6.81 0.28 27.00
N SER A 49 -8.02 -0.10 27.39
CA SER A 49 -9.26 0.28 26.69
C SER A 49 -9.42 1.81 26.62
N GLN A 50 -9.19 2.51 27.73
CA GLN A 50 -9.19 3.98 27.77
C GLN A 50 -8.10 4.60 26.88
N THR A 51 -6.91 4.00 26.86
CA THR A 51 -5.79 4.45 26.02
C THR A 51 -6.09 4.25 24.53
N VAL A 52 -6.67 3.11 24.16
CA VAL A 52 -7.11 2.84 22.78
C VAL A 52 -8.19 3.83 22.34
N LYS A 53 -9.12 4.22 23.21
CA LYS A 53 -10.11 5.28 22.91
C LYS A 53 -9.46 6.64 22.61
N LYS A 54 -8.26 6.93 23.15
CA LYS A 54 -7.50 8.16 22.82
C LYS A 54 -6.82 8.08 21.44
N ILE A 55 -6.56 6.87 20.95
CA ILE A 55 -5.92 6.63 19.64
C ILE A 55 -6.92 6.83 18.50
N GLU A 56 -8.17 6.43 18.68
CA GLU A 56 -9.19 6.44 17.62
C GLU A 56 -9.37 7.83 16.96
N PRO A 57 -9.49 8.95 17.70
CA PRO A 57 -9.54 10.28 17.10
C PRO A 57 -8.29 10.66 16.30
N LEU A 58 -7.10 10.23 16.74
CA LEU A 58 -5.83 10.48 16.03
C LEU A 58 -5.80 9.72 14.69
N VAL A 59 -6.28 8.47 14.68
CA VAL A 59 -6.39 7.68 13.46
C VAL A 59 -7.37 8.34 12.49
N GLN A 60 -8.53 8.78 12.97
CA GLN A 60 -9.50 9.50 12.14
C GLN A 60 -8.89 10.77 11.54
N GLU A 61 -8.24 11.60 12.37
CA GLU A 61 -7.62 12.85 11.94
C GLU A 61 -6.52 12.63 10.90
N TYR A 62 -5.75 11.53 11.01
CA TYR A 62 -4.81 11.12 9.97
C TYR A 62 -5.53 10.82 8.65
N TRP A 63 -6.61 10.03 8.66
CA TRP A 63 -7.34 9.66 7.44
C TRP A 63 -8.09 10.82 6.79
N ASP A 64 -8.55 11.78 7.58
CA ASP A 64 -9.10 13.04 7.08
C ASP A 64 -8.02 13.88 6.38
N TRP A 65 -6.78 13.79 6.86
CA TRP A 65 -5.62 14.43 6.24
C TRP A 65 -5.14 13.73 4.96
N VAL A 66 -5.17 12.40 4.87
CA VAL A 66 -4.61 11.66 3.73
C VAL A 66 -5.21 12.18 2.41
N PRO A 67 -4.37 12.69 1.48
CA PRO A 67 -4.87 13.25 0.24
C PRO A 67 -5.32 12.17 -0.74
N ALA A 68 -6.23 12.53 -1.64
CA ALA A 68 -6.45 11.78 -2.86
C ALA A 68 -5.33 12.15 -3.87
N VAL A 69 -4.46 11.20 -4.17
CA VAL A 69 -3.36 11.36 -5.14
C VAL A 69 -3.74 10.65 -6.42
N LYS A 70 -3.45 11.29 -7.56
CA LYS A 70 -3.56 10.64 -8.87
C LYS A 70 -2.45 9.60 -9.01
N LEU A 71 -2.82 8.33 -8.92
CA LEU A 71 -1.88 7.21 -9.01
C LEU A 71 -1.79 6.64 -10.42
N SER A 72 -2.80 6.82 -11.27
CA SER A 72 -2.77 6.31 -12.64
C SER A 72 -3.82 6.98 -13.54
N ARG A 73 -3.91 6.53 -14.79
CA ARG A 73 -4.95 6.89 -15.77
C ARG A 73 -5.40 5.65 -16.52
N CYS A 74 -6.72 5.43 -16.60
CA CYS A 74 -7.29 4.26 -17.25
C CYS A 74 -6.94 4.23 -18.75
N PRO A 75 -6.35 3.14 -19.28
CA PRO A 75 -5.96 3.07 -20.70
C PRO A 75 -7.15 2.95 -21.66
N PHE A 76 -8.36 2.69 -21.15
CA PHE A 76 -9.57 2.49 -21.97
C PHE A 76 -10.45 3.73 -22.04
N CYS A 77 -10.68 4.42 -20.92
CA CYS A 77 -11.56 5.59 -20.85
C CYS A 77 -10.86 6.89 -20.46
N GLN A 78 -9.54 6.87 -20.26
CA GLN A 78 -8.71 8.04 -19.93
C GLN A 78 -9.07 8.78 -18.63
N LYS A 79 -10.01 8.25 -17.83
CA LYS A 79 -10.30 8.77 -16.48
C LYS A 79 -9.11 8.56 -15.55
N ASP A 80 -8.86 9.56 -14.71
CA ASP A 80 -7.83 9.49 -13.67
C ASP A 80 -8.22 8.48 -12.59
N LEU A 81 -7.23 7.72 -12.13
CA LEU A 81 -7.33 6.92 -10.93
C LEU A 81 -6.72 7.73 -9.79
N ALA A 82 -7.57 8.42 -9.04
CA ALA A 82 -7.19 9.02 -7.77
C ALA A 82 -7.52 8.05 -6.62
N ARG A 83 -6.61 7.90 -5.67
CA ARG A 83 -6.81 7.08 -4.46
C ARG A 83 -6.23 7.80 -3.25
N LEU A 84 -6.73 7.49 -2.06
CA LEU A 84 -6.06 7.90 -0.84
C LEU A 84 -4.65 7.31 -0.84
N PHE A 85 -3.64 8.14 -0.60
CA PHE A 85 -2.23 7.76 -0.61
C PHE A 85 -1.45 8.73 0.28
N ASP A 86 -0.50 8.24 1.07
CA ASP A 86 0.38 9.10 1.88
C ASP A 86 1.71 9.36 1.13
N PRO A 87 1.88 10.55 0.51
CA PRO A 87 3.07 10.84 -0.29
C PRO A 87 4.25 11.38 0.54
N VAL A 88 4.14 11.42 1.88
CA VAL A 88 5.15 12.09 2.71
C VAL A 88 6.30 11.15 3.05
N ASP A 89 6.02 10.09 3.81
CA ASP A 89 6.99 9.09 4.27
C ASP A 89 6.30 7.74 4.54
N LEU A 90 7.07 6.73 4.97
CA LEU A 90 6.60 5.36 5.16
C LEU A 90 6.12 5.05 6.59
N ARG A 91 6.02 6.08 7.45
CA ARG A 91 5.58 5.98 8.85
C ARG A 91 4.06 6.09 9.01
N GLY A 92 3.37 6.56 7.98
CA GLY A 92 1.93 6.81 8.01
C GLY A 92 1.09 5.54 8.02
N PHE A 93 -0.12 5.63 8.57
CA PHE A 93 -1.04 4.49 8.68
C PHE A 93 -1.47 3.92 7.32
N TRP A 94 -1.32 4.68 6.24
CA TRP A 94 -1.60 4.19 4.89
C TRP A 94 -0.73 2.99 4.49
N TRP A 95 0.54 2.97 4.92
CA TRP A 95 1.50 1.92 4.58
C TRP A 95 1.34 0.64 5.40
N MET A 96 0.53 0.70 6.45
CA MET A 96 0.33 -0.40 7.39
C MET A 96 -0.77 -1.32 6.87
N ASP A 97 -0.60 -2.61 7.13
CA ASP A 97 -1.63 -3.61 6.87
C ASP A 97 -2.76 -3.47 7.90
N ARG A 98 -3.81 -2.70 7.57
CA ARG A 98 -5.08 -2.70 8.32
C ARG A 98 -6.30 -2.45 7.45
N THR A 99 -7.32 -3.23 7.77
CA THR A 99 -8.60 -3.45 7.08
C THR A 99 -9.67 -2.39 7.37
N GLN A 100 -9.32 -1.26 7.99
CA GLN A 100 -10.29 -0.19 8.28
C GLN A 100 -9.71 1.18 7.96
N ARG A 101 -9.83 1.56 6.68
CA ARG A 101 -9.70 2.95 6.25
C ARG A 101 -11.05 3.60 6.55
N PRO A 102 -11.19 4.47 7.58
CA PRO A 102 -12.48 5.04 7.96
C PRO A 102 -13.03 5.99 6.89
N ARG A 103 -12.15 6.50 6.01
CA ARG A 103 -12.52 7.38 4.91
C ARG A 103 -12.76 6.58 3.62
N PRO A 104 -13.91 6.77 2.94
CA PRO A 104 -14.16 6.18 1.63
C PRO A 104 -13.11 6.59 0.60
N GLU A 105 -12.69 5.64 -0.22
CA GLU A 105 -11.81 5.87 -1.35
C GLU A 105 -12.55 6.60 -2.49
N PRO A 106 -11.89 7.51 -3.23
CA PRO A 106 -12.46 8.06 -4.45
C PRO A 106 -12.86 6.92 -5.42
N ALA A 107 -14.08 7.01 -5.95
CA ALA A 107 -14.60 5.99 -6.85
C ALA A 107 -13.77 5.91 -8.14
N PRO A 108 -13.22 4.74 -8.50
CA PRO A 108 -12.51 4.56 -9.74
C PRO A 108 -13.48 4.40 -10.93
N CYS A 109 -12.96 4.41 -12.16
CA CYS A 109 -13.77 4.02 -13.31
C CYS A 109 -14.07 2.50 -13.28
N PRO A 110 -15.13 2.01 -13.98
CA PRO A 110 -15.51 0.59 -13.98
C PRO A 110 -14.43 -0.39 -14.49
N HIS A 111 -13.41 0.11 -15.19
CA HIS A 111 -12.33 -0.72 -15.68
C HIS A 111 -11.26 -1.05 -14.63
N PHE A 112 -11.19 -0.31 -13.52
CA PHE A 112 -10.14 -0.51 -12.51
C PHE A 112 -10.36 -1.81 -11.74
N CYS A 113 -9.31 -2.61 -11.59
CA CYS A 113 -9.39 -3.91 -10.93
C CYS A 113 -8.54 -3.95 -9.65
N LEU A 114 -7.29 -3.49 -9.72
CA LEU A 114 -6.30 -3.70 -8.66
C LEU A 114 -5.24 -2.61 -8.69
N LEU A 115 -4.72 -2.27 -7.51
CA LEU A 115 -3.55 -1.42 -7.35
C LEU A 115 -2.48 -2.18 -6.58
N LEU A 116 -1.32 -2.37 -7.22
CA LEU A 116 -0.08 -2.82 -6.59
C LEU A 116 0.91 -1.66 -6.55
N GLY A 117 2.08 -1.89 -5.97
CA GLY A 117 3.19 -0.96 -6.14
C GLY A 117 4.48 -1.45 -5.52
N SER A 118 5.52 -0.67 -5.80
CA SER A 118 6.87 -0.85 -5.32
C SER A 118 7.38 0.49 -4.75
N VAL A 119 8.35 0.45 -3.84
CA VAL A 119 8.99 1.65 -3.29
C VAL A 119 10.48 1.51 -3.38
N ASN A 120 11.13 2.47 -4.04
CA ASN A 120 12.56 2.60 -4.07
C ASN A 120 13.00 3.66 -3.06
N LEU A 121 13.88 3.28 -2.12
CA LEU A 121 14.41 4.21 -1.13
C LEU A 121 15.54 5.09 -1.68
N ASN A 122 15.97 4.87 -2.92
CA ASN A 122 17.05 5.60 -3.60
C ASN A 122 18.36 5.60 -2.79
N GLY A 123 18.65 4.51 -2.07
CA GLY A 123 19.82 4.36 -1.19
C GLY A 123 19.75 5.17 0.11
N LEU A 124 18.64 5.85 0.39
CA LEU A 124 18.42 6.58 1.62
C LEU A 124 18.00 5.64 2.77
N PRO A 125 18.25 6.01 4.04
CA PRO A 125 17.81 5.22 5.18
C PRO A 125 16.30 5.01 5.19
N ALA A 126 15.84 3.79 5.48
CA ALA A 126 14.42 3.50 5.62
C ALA A 126 13.86 4.13 6.89
N GLN A 127 12.67 4.75 6.80
CA GLN A 127 11.99 5.31 7.97
C GLN A 127 10.55 4.82 8.10
N GLY A 128 10.39 3.90 9.04
CA GLY A 128 9.17 3.15 9.28
C GLY A 128 8.46 3.53 10.56
N GLY A 129 7.19 3.15 10.65
CA GLY A 129 6.44 3.22 11.90
C GLY A 129 6.69 2.03 12.82
N VAL A 130 5.96 1.99 13.94
CA VAL A 130 5.95 0.83 14.87
C VAL A 130 5.24 -0.40 14.30
N PHE A 131 4.49 -0.24 13.22
CA PHE A 131 3.80 -1.34 12.55
C PHE A 131 4.48 -1.69 11.26
N GLU A 132 4.24 -2.92 10.83
CA GLU A 132 4.71 -3.47 9.58
C GLU A 132 4.15 -2.67 8.39
N SER A 133 5.05 -2.04 7.64
CA SER A 133 4.76 -1.41 6.35
C SER A 133 5.18 -2.34 5.21
N ARG A 134 4.25 -2.62 4.29
CA ARG A 134 4.50 -3.50 3.12
C ARG A 134 4.69 -2.65 1.87
N LEU A 135 5.94 -2.45 1.50
CA LEU A 135 6.33 -1.48 0.48
C LEU A 135 6.25 -2.04 -0.94
N GLY A 136 6.31 -3.37 -1.08
CA GLY A 136 6.63 -4.02 -2.35
C GLY A 136 8.15 -4.05 -2.60
N PRO A 137 8.61 -4.42 -3.80
CA PRO A 137 10.03 -4.41 -4.15
C PRO A 137 10.63 -3.01 -4.33
N ASP A 138 11.93 -2.91 -4.60
CA ASP A 138 12.56 -1.62 -4.98
C ASP A 138 12.23 -1.19 -6.41
N VAL A 139 11.88 -2.17 -7.25
CA VAL A 139 11.65 -1.98 -8.68
C VAL A 139 10.21 -2.36 -9.03
N PRO A 140 9.57 -1.66 -9.99
CA PRO A 140 8.22 -2.00 -10.41
C PRO A 140 8.18 -3.41 -11.00
N PHE A 141 7.06 -4.08 -10.79
CA PHE A 141 6.83 -5.46 -11.21
C PHE A 141 5.40 -5.61 -11.72
N VAL A 142 5.15 -6.73 -12.38
CA VAL A 142 3.79 -7.16 -12.74
C VAL A 142 3.55 -8.59 -12.25
N ILE A 143 2.28 -8.98 -12.23
CA ILE A 143 1.85 -10.36 -11.95
C ILE A 143 1.44 -10.99 -13.30
N PRO A 144 2.23 -11.92 -13.85
CA PRO A 144 2.00 -12.51 -15.16
C PRO A 144 0.59 -13.07 -15.32
N ARG A 145 0.11 -13.87 -14.36
CA ARG A 145 -1.21 -14.52 -14.45
C ARG A 145 -2.36 -13.52 -14.58
N LEU A 146 -2.21 -12.29 -14.09
CA LEU A 146 -3.22 -11.24 -14.25
C LEU A 146 -3.16 -10.62 -15.65
N LEU A 147 -1.95 -10.36 -16.19
CA LEU A 147 -1.77 -9.76 -17.52
C LEU A 147 -2.10 -10.73 -18.67
N GLU A 148 -2.02 -12.04 -18.43
CA GLU A 148 -2.48 -13.05 -19.39
C GLU A 148 -4.00 -12.99 -19.65
N TRP A 149 -4.76 -12.31 -18.79
CA TRP A 149 -6.20 -12.17 -19.00
C TRP A 149 -6.47 -11.34 -20.26
N PRO A 150 -7.42 -11.74 -21.14
CA PRO A 150 -7.52 -11.19 -22.49
C PRO A 150 -7.59 -9.66 -22.54
N THR A 151 -8.39 -9.04 -21.67
CA THR A 151 -8.60 -7.59 -21.68
C THR A 151 -7.87 -6.82 -20.58
N MET A 152 -7.01 -7.50 -19.80
CA MET A 152 -6.23 -6.87 -18.74
C MET A 152 -5.06 -6.06 -19.33
N THR A 153 -4.82 -4.89 -18.75
CA THR A 153 -3.68 -4.01 -19.02
C THR A 153 -3.25 -3.33 -17.74
N ALA A 154 -1.96 -3.32 -17.45
CA ALA A 154 -1.40 -2.56 -16.34
C ALA A 154 -0.84 -1.20 -16.80
N VAL A 155 -0.84 -0.23 -15.90
CA VAL A 155 -0.21 1.08 -16.07
C VAL A 155 0.68 1.36 -14.87
N VAL A 156 1.99 1.49 -15.11
CA VAL A 156 2.96 1.91 -14.08
C VAL A 156 3.06 3.43 -14.09
N SER A 157 3.13 4.05 -12.91
CA SER A 157 3.39 5.47 -12.74
C SER A 157 4.53 5.70 -11.75
N LEU A 158 4.90 6.97 -11.56
CA LEU A 158 5.84 7.42 -10.54
C LEU A 158 5.13 8.43 -9.65
N VAL A 159 5.26 8.25 -8.34
CA VAL A 159 4.88 9.23 -7.33
C VAL A 159 6.12 9.50 -6.48
N PRO A 160 6.77 10.66 -6.63
CA PRO A 160 7.87 11.03 -5.76
C PRO A 160 7.35 11.23 -4.34
N LEU A 161 7.99 10.59 -3.36
CA LEU A 161 7.70 10.82 -1.95
C LEU A 161 8.54 12.00 -1.46
N ARG A 162 8.02 12.77 -0.50
CA ARG A 162 8.68 13.99 0.00
C ARG A 162 10.10 13.74 0.52
N TRP A 163 10.35 12.53 1.02
CA TRP A 163 11.62 12.10 1.57
C TRP A 163 12.68 11.67 0.56
N GLY A 164 12.42 11.89 -0.73
CA GLY A 164 13.36 11.52 -1.78
C GLY A 164 13.29 10.03 -2.15
N TYR A 165 12.33 9.28 -1.62
CA TYR A 165 11.98 7.95 -2.11
C TYR A 165 11.08 8.07 -3.35
N ASN A 166 10.96 6.99 -4.11
CA ASN A 166 10.03 6.89 -5.23
C ASN A 166 9.04 5.74 -5.01
N ALA A 167 7.75 6.05 -5.09
CA ALA A 167 6.69 5.05 -5.17
C ALA A 167 6.35 4.80 -6.64
N TYR A 168 6.20 3.53 -7.03
CA TYR A 168 5.79 3.14 -8.39
C TYR A 168 4.46 2.37 -8.31
N PRO A 169 3.32 3.06 -8.30
CA PRO A 169 2.03 2.41 -8.39
C PRO A 169 1.89 1.63 -9.71
N VAL A 170 1.31 0.44 -9.63
CA VAL A 170 0.99 -0.41 -10.79
C VAL A 170 -0.50 -0.72 -10.76
N ALA A 171 -1.26 0.03 -11.57
CA ALA A 171 -2.72 -0.09 -11.63
C ALA A 171 -3.13 -1.03 -12.76
N TYR A 172 -3.97 -2.01 -12.44
CA TYR A 172 -4.52 -2.97 -13.39
C TYR A 172 -5.93 -2.57 -13.81
N PHE A 173 -6.18 -2.63 -15.11
CA PHE A 173 -7.47 -2.31 -15.72
C PHE A 173 -7.91 -3.43 -16.66
N SER A 174 -9.21 -3.71 -16.70
CA SER A 174 -9.80 -4.67 -17.63
C SER A 174 -11.09 -4.13 -18.25
N ARG A 175 -11.39 -4.50 -19.51
CA ARG A 175 -12.69 -4.18 -20.12
C ARG A 175 -13.80 -5.11 -19.64
N VAL A 176 -13.42 -6.33 -19.30
CA VAL A 176 -14.29 -7.34 -18.69
C VAL A 176 -13.86 -7.49 -17.24
N PRO A 177 -14.74 -7.17 -16.26
CA PRO A 177 -14.42 -7.34 -14.86
C PRO A 177 -13.95 -8.76 -14.58
N PRO A 178 -12.88 -8.93 -13.79
CA PRO A 178 -12.42 -10.25 -13.44
C PRO A 178 -13.41 -10.97 -12.52
N LYS A 179 -13.41 -12.31 -12.55
CA LYS A 179 -14.25 -13.12 -11.64
C LYS A 179 -13.88 -12.84 -10.18
N GLU A 180 -14.81 -13.07 -9.28
CA GLU A 180 -14.56 -13.10 -7.85
C GLU A 180 -13.40 -14.07 -7.56
N ARG A 181 -12.57 -13.78 -6.55
CA ARG A 181 -11.40 -14.59 -6.14
C ARG A 181 -10.22 -14.63 -7.11
N SER A 182 -10.32 -14.00 -8.27
CA SER A 182 -9.28 -14.16 -9.29
C SER A 182 -8.16 -13.11 -9.25
N LEU A 183 -8.31 -12.08 -8.42
CA LEU A 183 -7.30 -11.04 -8.21
C LEU A 183 -6.29 -11.48 -7.14
N THR A 184 -5.66 -10.51 -6.50
CA THR A 184 -4.64 -10.69 -5.46
C THR A 184 -4.77 -9.55 -4.45
N GLN A 185 -3.95 -9.55 -3.41
CA GLN A 185 -3.96 -8.53 -2.38
C GLN A 185 -3.57 -7.15 -2.97
N GLY A 186 -4.26 -6.10 -2.54
CA GLY A 186 -3.89 -4.74 -2.91
C GLY A 186 -2.59 -4.29 -2.26
N TRP A 187 -2.02 -3.20 -2.76
CA TRP A 187 -0.80 -2.64 -2.19
C TRP A 187 -0.96 -2.32 -0.70
N ALA A 188 0.07 -2.69 0.07
CA ALA A 188 0.12 -2.63 1.53
C ALA A 188 -0.83 -3.58 2.29
N GLN A 189 -1.59 -4.45 1.61
CA GLN A 189 -2.50 -5.40 2.25
C GLN A 189 -1.88 -6.80 2.40
N LYS A 190 -2.22 -7.52 3.48
CA LYS A 190 -1.84 -8.94 3.67
C LYS A 190 -2.78 -9.93 3.03
N GLU A 191 -4.04 -9.57 2.89
CA GLU A 191 -5.11 -10.45 2.42
C GLU A 191 -5.93 -9.79 1.31
N TYR A 192 -6.47 -10.63 0.43
CA TYR A 192 -7.34 -10.21 -0.66
C TYR A 192 -8.77 -10.46 -0.22
N GLN A 193 -9.52 -9.39 0.01
CA GLN A 193 -10.93 -9.47 0.36
C GLN A 193 -11.80 -9.40 -0.89
N PHE A 194 -12.80 -10.29 -0.98
CA PHE A 194 -13.74 -10.35 -2.09
C PHE A 194 -15.16 -10.66 -1.61
N ILE A 195 -16.15 -10.35 -2.44
CA ILE A 195 -17.55 -10.73 -2.24
C ILE A 195 -17.91 -11.73 -3.33
N LEU A 196 -18.54 -12.85 -2.97
CA LEU A 196 -19.03 -13.87 -3.89
C LEU A 196 -20.35 -13.43 -4.56
N GLU A 197 -20.74 -14.10 -5.64
CA GLU A 197 -22.01 -13.84 -6.33
C GLU A 197 -23.25 -13.91 -5.40
N ASP A 198 -23.19 -14.73 -4.35
CA ASP A 198 -24.24 -14.87 -3.33
C ASP A 198 -24.20 -13.81 -2.22
N GLY A 199 -23.29 -12.84 -2.31
CA GLY A 199 -23.13 -11.74 -1.36
C GLY A 199 -22.26 -12.08 -0.13
N ARG A 200 -21.80 -13.32 0.03
CA ARG A 200 -20.89 -13.67 1.14
C ARG A 200 -19.51 -13.08 0.92
N GLY A 201 -18.94 -12.50 1.98
CA GLY A 201 -17.54 -12.08 2.01
C GLY A 201 -16.59 -13.26 2.18
N GLY A 202 -15.42 -13.17 1.56
CA GLY A 202 -14.31 -14.09 1.74
C GLY A 202 -12.98 -13.36 1.69
N TRP A 203 -11.94 -14.05 2.14
CA TRP A 203 -10.56 -13.57 2.04
C TRP A 203 -9.65 -14.70 1.57
N ASP A 204 -8.57 -14.33 0.90
CA ASP A 204 -7.52 -15.26 0.47
C ASP A 204 -6.14 -14.63 0.67
N ILE A 205 -5.12 -15.48 0.78
CA ILE A 205 -3.72 -15.06 0.70
C ILE A 205 -3.16 -15.72 -0.56
N VAL A 206 -3.10 -14.93 -1.62
CA VAL A 206 -2.56 -15.39 -2.91
C VAL A 206 -1.06 -15.18 -2.92
N ASP A 207 -0.35 -16.19 -3.39
CA ASP A 207 1.10 -16.16 -3.55
C ASP A 207 1.43 -16.06 -5.04
N ASP A 208 1.76 -14.84 -5.46
CA ASP A 208 1.90 -14.48 -6.86
C ASP A 208 3.36 -14.35 -7.26
N VAL A 209 3.70 -14.93 -8.40
CA VAL A 209 5.03 -14.73 -9.01
C VAL A 209 5.13 -13.32 -9.55
N TYR A 210 6.17 -12.61 -9.13
CA TYR A 210 6.48 -11.27 -9.64
C TYR A 210 7.38 -11.37 -10.87
N ASP A 211 7.02 -10.66 -11.93
CA ASP A 211 7.87 -10.50 -13.11
C ASP A 211 8.36 -9.06 -13.22
N TYR A 212 9.68 -8.94 -13.27
CA TYR A 212 10.41 -7.68 -13.33
C TYR A 212 10.84 -7.31 -14.76
N ASN A 213 10.65 -8.21 -15.73
CA ASN A 213 10.93 -7.95 -17.14
C ASN A 213 9.77 -7.17 -17.80
N LEU A 214 9.62 -5.91 -17.40
CA LEU A 214 8.54 -5.03 -17.86
C LEU A 214 8.56 -4.82 -19.39
N GLU A 215 9.73 -4.89 -20.02
CA GLU A 215 9.90 -4.70 -21.46
C GLU A 215 9.11 -5.75 -22.27
N ALA A 216 9.09 -7.01 -21.83
CA ALA A 216 8.33 -8.07 -22.49
C ALA A 216 6.82 -7.77 -22.48
N TRP A 217 6.29 -7.20 -21.40
CA TRP A 217 4.88 -6.85 -21.27
C TRP A 217 4.51 -5.59 -22.06
N ILE A 218 5.43 -4.63 -22.17
CA ILE A 218 5.28 -3.46 -23.04
C ILE A 218 5.21 -3.91 -24.51
N LYS A 219 6.12 -4.79 -24.95
CA LYS A 219 6.12 -5.37 -26.32
C LYS A 219 4.79 -6.02 -26.67
N ARG A 220 4.16 -6.68 -25.70
CA ARG A 220 2.85 -7.34 -25.85
C ARG A 220 1.66 -6.40 -25.73
N GLY A 221 1.88 -5.10 -25.49
CA GLY A 221 0.82 -4.10 -25.28
C GLY A 221 0.02 -4.29 -23.99
N LYS A 222 0.53 -5.11 -23.06
CA LYS A 222 -0.11 -5.45 -21.77
C LYS A 222 0.29 -4.52 -20.64
N LEU A 223 1.40 -3.81 -20.81
CA LEU A 223 1.89 -2.83 -19.86
C LEU A 223 2.07 -1.49 -20.56
N ARG A 224 1.60 -0.43 -19.90
CA ARG A 224 1.83 0.97 -20.29
C ARG A 224 2.44 1.74 -19.13
N TRP A 225 2.84 2.96 -19.39
CA TRP A 225 3.29 3.86 -18.33
C TRP A 225 2.67 5.24 -18.45
N PHE A 226 2.68 5.93 -17.32
CA PHE A 226 2.21 7.30 -17.18
C PHE A 226 3.32 8.15 -16.54
N HIS A 227 3.62 9.28 -17.16
CA HIS A 227 4.48 10.32 -16.59
C HIS A 227 3.63 11.58 -16.34
N GLU A 228 3.91 12.36 -15.29
CA GLU A 228 3.05 13.47 -14.83
C GLU A 228 2.72 14.49 -15.94
N ASN A 229 3.62 14.69 -16.90
CA ASN A 229 3.45 15.61 -18.03
C ASN A 229 2.73 15.02 -19.24
N THR A 230 2.30 13.76 -19.19
CA THR A 230 1.65 13.09 -20.31
C THR A 230 0.12 13.11 -20.15
N LEU A 231 -0.59 13.47 -21.22
CA LEU A 231 -2.06 13.48 -21.22
C LEU A 231 -2.67 12.08 -21.34
N SER A 232 -1.87 11.04 -21.62
CA SER A 232 -2.37 9.67 -21.80
C SER A 232 -1.29 8.66 -21.42
N PRO A 233 -1.68 7.45 -20.98
CA PRO A 233 -0.75 6.33 -20.88
C PRO A 233 -0.05 6.09 -22.21
N GLN A 234 1.27 6.00 -22.18
CA GLN A 234 2.11 5.93 -23.38
C GLN A 234 2.27 4.49 -23.86
N ASN A 235 2.40 4.35 -25.18
CA ASN A 235 2.81 3.14 -25.89
C ASN A 235 4.08 3.50 -26.71
N ALA A 236 5.18 3.86 -26.06
CA ALA A 236 6.43 4.07 -26.82
C ALA A 236 7.07 2.70 -27.15
N PRO A 237 8.03 2.68 -28.09
CA PRO A 237 8.80 1.49 -28.38
C PRO A 237 9.45 0.92 -27.11
N PRO A 238 9.62 -0.41 -27.03
CA PRO A 238 10.38 -1.04 -25.96
C PRO A 238 11.80 -0.45 -25.91
N GLY A 239 12.22 0.01 -24.74
CA GLY A 239 13.53 0.65 -24.54
C GLY A 239 13.46 2.09 -24.03
N ASP A 240 12.36 2.79 -24.28
CA ASP A 240 12.18 4.22 -23.95
C ASP A 240 11.28 4.47 -22.72
N TYR A 241 11.01 3.43 -21.92
CA TYR A 241 10.17 3.57 -20.73
C TYR A 241 11.02 4.00 -19.51
N PRO A 242 10.52 4.90 -18.65
CA PRO A 242 11.31 5.57 -17.60
C PRO A 242 11.73 4.65 -16.44
N PHE A 243 11.29 3.39 -16.44
CA PHE A 243 11.46 2.46 -15.32
C PHE A 243 12.48 1.35 -15.59
N ARG A 244 13.14 1.37 -16.76
CA ARG A 244 14.05 0.31 -17.21
C ARG A 244 15.26 0.12 -16.30
N ASP A 245 15.86 1.22 -15.87
CA ASP A 245 17.19 1.23 -15.24
C ASP A 245 17.14 1.57 -13.74
N ILE A 246 15.97 1.40 -13.11
CA ILE A 246 15.82 1.60 -11.66
C ILE A 246 16.72 0.60 -10.94
N LYS A 247 17.62 1.11 -10.10
CA LYS A 247 18.50 0.29 -9.27
C LYS A 247 17.77 -0.15 -8.01
N GLY A 248 17.87 -1.41 -7.63
CA GLY A 248 17.26 -1.93 -6.41
C GLY A 248 17.12 -3.45 -6.44
N LYS A 249 16.62 -4.03 -5.36
CA LYS A 249 16.34 -5.45 -5.25
C LYS A 249 14.94 -5.79 -5.75
N ALA A 250 14.88 -6.79 -6.61
CA ALA A 250 13.67 -7.43 -7.08
C ALA A 250 13.12 -8.42 -6.02
N MET A 251 12.84 -7.92 -4.81
CA MET A 251 12.33 -8.72 -3.70
C MET A 251 11.36 -7.89 -2.86
N PRO A 252 10.22 -8.45 -2.41
CA PRO A 252 9.30 -7.76 -1.51
C PRO A 252 9.98 -7.24 -0.24
N GLN A 253 9.55 -6.07 0.21
CA GLN A 253 10.08 -5.41 1.40
C GLN A 253 9.05 -5.24 2.49
N VAL A 254 9.52 -5.43 3.71
CA VAL A 254 8.81 -5.14 4.95
C VAL A 254 9.64 -4.16 5.76
N LEU A 255 9.01 -3.10 6.23
CA LEU A 255 9.63 -2.07 7.06
C LEU A 255 8.95 -2.01 8.42
N ILE A 256 9.70 -2.17 9.50
CA ILE A 256 9.21 -2.07 10.88
C ILE A 256 10.29 -1.42 11.75
N ASP A 257 9.93 -0.41 12.56
CA ASP A 257 10.85 0.27 13.47
C ASP A 257 12.16 0.73 12.79
N ASN A 258 12.04 1.29 11.56
CA ASN A 258 13.16 1.69 10.69
C ASN A 258 14.06 0.56 10.18
N GLU A 259 13.74 -0.70 10.49
CA GLU A 259 14.42 -1.87 9.95
C GLU A 259 13.75 -2.33 8.66
N LEU A 260 14.47 -2.22 7.55
CA LEU A 260 14.06 -2.78 6.27
C LEU A 260 14.48 -4.24 6.19
N ARG A 261 13.53 -5.11 5.90
CA ARG A 261 13.74 -6.55 5.68
C ARG A 261 13.24 -6.93 4.30
N TYR A 262 14.02 -7.76 3.61
CA TYR A 262 13.60 -8.38 2.37
C TYR A 262 12.99 -9.74 2.71
N VAL A 263 11.77 -9.96 2.27
CA VAL A 263 11.06 -11.22 2.50
C VAL A 263 11.01 -11.98 1.19
N TYR A 264 11.25 -13.29 1.27
CA TYR A 264 10.93 -14.16 0.15
C TYR A 264 9.42 -14.21 0.02
N SER A 265 8.90 -14.05 -1.21
CA SER A 265 7.56 -14.57 -1.47
C SER A 265 7.66 -16.09 -1.24
N PRO A 266 6.73 -16.70 -0.49
CA PRO A 266 6.70 -18.13 -0.29
C PRO A 266 6.71 -18.95 -1.60
#